data_AF-A0A317XXX7-F1
#
_entry.id   AF-A0A317XXX7-F1
#
_cell.length_a   1.000
_cell.length_b   1.000
_cell.length_c   1.000
_cell.angle_alpha   90.00
_cell.angle_beta   90.00
_cell.angle_gamma   90.00
#
_symmetry.space_group_name_H-M   'P 1'
#
loop_
_entity.id
_entity.type
_entity.pdbx_description
1 polymer ?
#
loop_
_entity_poly.entity_id
_entity_poly.type
_entity_poly.pdbx_seq_one_letter_code
_entity_poly.pdbx_strand_id
1 'polypeptide(L)'
;MALVIVSGLASSGRTTRSLELKADLEQRISSTSAATSGSSSARGINRVVIVSDADIHVPRTAYSSQRTEKPARASYLSAVTRALGRDTVVIADGGAGLNIKGFRYQLWCAAREVGVRCLSILVHTHPDVCRSWNQQRRAGDQHATHEAAYDDETLDSLLARFEEPNPMTRWDSPLFIVPTTLEAATPNSDPEITANDVDKTRIRSEPIPLDEIWTAITTGSVSKAPEVVAPTRSTTANYLSLLESSTSLCVEQILSHHTSFGLQAGDQISVTHASLQGPSPLTFTLSADRGDTKPTLPALQRIRRQFVRMHSSGASNINQLGSAARQEGVHFSLTPAAKLDQADKRQAAAAAAAPAPVESASPEWSIAKRFLAFLEGAL
;
A
#
# COMPACT_ATOMS: atom_id res chain seq x y z
N MET A 1 -11.48 24.32 -11.87
CA MET A 1 -11.74 23.12 -12.69
C MET A 1 -10.53 22.18 -12.62
N ALA A 2 -10.76 20.88 -12.73
CA ALA A 2 -9.88 19.88 -12.12
C ALA A 2 -9.79 18.58 -12.92
N LEU A 3 -8.65 17.91 -12.82
CA LEU A 3 -8.49 16.49 -13.11
C LEU A 3 -8.56 15.71 -11.79
N VAL A 4 -9.43 14.71 -11.71
CA VAL A 4 -9.54 13.76 -10.59
C VAL A 4 -8.99 12.42 -11.07
N ILE A 5 -7.86 11.98 -10.52
CA ILE A 5 -7.22 10.70 -10.82
C ILE A 5 -7.73 9.66 -9.82
N VAL A 6 -8.44 8.64 -10.29
CA VAL A 6 -8.99 7.57 -9.43
C VAL A 6 -8.14 6.31 -9.54
N SER A 7 -7.29 6.09 -8.53
CA SER A 7 -6.35 4.96 -8.45
C SER A 7 -6.87 3.87 -7.53
N GLY A 8 -6.39 2.64 -7.71
CA GLY A 8 -6.84 1.47 -6.97
C GLY A 8 -6.56 0.20 -7.75
N LEU A 9 -6.66 -0.95 -7.10
CA LEU A 9 -6.41 -2.25 -7.73
C LEU A 9 -7.31 -2.48 -8.94
N ALA A 10 -6.90 -3.40 -9.82
CA ALA A 10 -7.78 -3.88 -10.87
C ALA A 10 -9.02 -4.51 -10.24
N SER A 11 -10.20 -4.20 -10.78
CA SER A 11 -11.50 -4.66 -10.25
C SER A 11 -11.92 -4.13 -8.88
N SER A 12 -11.25 -3.12 -8.29
CA SER A 12 -11.52 -2.59 -6.93
C SER A 12 -12.77 -1.69 -6.76
N GLY A 13 -13.65 -1.59 -7.77
CA GLY A 13 -14.86 -0.73 -7.67
C GLY A 13 -14.64 0.75 -7.98
N ARG A 14 -13.48 1.12 -8.59
CA ARG A 14 -13.18 2.50 -9.00
C ARG A 14 -14.24 3.13 -9.89
N THR A 15 -14.74 2.37 -10.86
CA THR A 15 -15.78 2.84 -11.77
C THR A 15 -17.06 3.17 -11.02
N THR A 16 -17.45 2.35 -10.04
CA THR A 16 -18.60 2.65 -9.16
C THR A 16 -18.41 3.98 -8.44
N ARG A 17 -17.25 4.21 -7.81
CA ARG A 17 -16.95 5.46 -7.10
C ARG A 17 -16.86 6.67 -8.03
N SER A 18 -16.36 6.48 -9.25
CA SER A 18 -16.29 7.52 -10.27
C SER A 18 -17.68 7.93 -10.74
N LEU A 19 -18.60 6.98 -10.89
CA LEU A 19 -20.00 7.23 -11.26
C LEU A 19 -20.77 7.94 -10.14
N GLU A 20 -20.60 7.50 -8.88
CA GLU A 20 -21.16 8.18 -7.70
C GLU A 20 -20.69 9.65 -7.64
N LEU A 21 -19.39 9.88 -7.80
CA LEU A 21 -18.83 11.23 -7.82
C LEU A 21 -19.40 12.05 -8.99
N LYS A 22 -19.47 11.49 -10.20
CA LYS A 22 -20.03 12.20 -11.35
C LYS A 22 -21.47 12.63 -11.10
N ALA A 23 -22.31 11.74 -10.60
CA ALA A 23 -23.71 12.02 -10.34
C ALA A 23 -23.90 13.16 -9.33
N ASP A 24 -23.16 13.15 -8.22
CA ASP A 24 -23.20 14.22 -7.22
C ASP A 24 -22.71 15.57 -7.80
N LEU A 25 -21.61 15.57 -8.54
CA LEU A 25 -21.09 16.78 -9.17
C LEU A 25 -22.09 17.37 -10.18
N GLU A 26 -22.70 16.54 -11.02
CA GLU A 26 -23.72 16.97 -11.98
C GLU A 26 -24.94 17.56 -11.26
N GLN A 27 -25.40 16.92 -10.19
CA GLN A 27 -26.50 17.43 -9.35
C GLN A 27 -26.19 18.81 -8.76
N ARG A 28 -24.98 19.02 -8.22
CA ARG A 28 -24.54 20.32 -7.67
C ARG A 28 -24.44 21.41 -8.74
N ILE A 29 -24.01 21.05 -9.96
CA ILE A 29 -23.92 21.98 -11.08
C ILE A 29 -25.33 22.40 -11.53
N SER A 30 -26.27 21.45 -11.64
CA SER A 30 -27.65 21.75 -12.00
C SER A 30 -28.36 22.63 -10.97
N SER A 31 -28.19 22.35 -9.67
CA SER A 31 -28.79 23.15 -8.60
C SER A 31 -28.26 24.58 -8.54
N THR A 32 -26.94 24.75 -8.72
CA THR A 32 -26.30 26.08 -8.78
C THR A 32 -26.78 26.88 -10.00
N SER A 33 -26.94 26.21 -11.15
CA SER A 33 -27.41 26.86 -12.39
C SER A 33 -28.84 27.38 -12.26
N ALA A 34 -29.72 26.65 -11.56
CA ALA A 34 -31.10 27.10 -11.32
C ALA A 34 -31.19 28.33 -10.40
N ALA A 35 -30.31 28.44 -9.41
CA ALA A 35 -30.31 29.54 -8.44
C ALA A 35 -29.76 30.87 -8.99
N THR A 36 -28.93 30.83 -10.05
CA THR A 36 -28.10 31.98 -10.47
C THR A 36 -28.62 32.69 -11.74
N SER A 37 -29.90 32.58 -12.06
CA SER A 37 -30.56 33.12 -13.27
C SER A 37 -30.49 34.67 -13.45
N GLY A 38 -29.69 35.40 -12.68
CA GLY A 38 -29.63 36.88 -12.70
C GLY A 38 -28.24 37.53 -12.61
N SER A 39 -27.12 36.79 -12.62
CA SER A 39 -25.78 37.42 -12.61
C SER A 39 -24.73 36.62 -13.38
N SER A 40 -24.43 37.10 -14.59
CA SER A 40 -23.38 36.57 -15.46
C SER A 40 -22.00 37.07 -15.02
N SER A 41 -21.14 36.19 -14.48
CA SER A 41 -19.66 36.24 -14.64
C SER A 41 -18.84 35.24 -13.80
N ALA A 42 -19.43 34.43 -12.90
CA ALA A 42 -18.63 33.45 -12.17
C ALA A 42 -18.26 32.25 -13.05
N ARG A 43 -16.96 32.06 -13.33
CA ARG A 43 -16.38 30.90 -14.05
C ARG A 43 -16.57 29.62 -13.21
N GLY A 44 -17.78 29.05 -13.26
CA GLY A 44 -18.16 27.81 -12.59
C GLY A 44 -17.77 26.56 -13.35
N ILE A 45 -18.05 25.40 -12.77
CA ILE A 45 -17.95 24.11 -13.45
C ILE A 45 -19.19 23.97 -14.33
N ASN A 46 -19.00 23.75 -15.63
CA ASN A 46 -20.08 23.58 -16.60
C ASN A 46 -20.27 22.12 -17.02
N ARG A 47 -19.22 21.30 -16.89
CA ARG A 47 -19.23 19.93 -17.39
C ARG A 47 -18.45 19.00 -16.47
N VAL A 48 -18.96 17.78 -16.31
CA VAL A 48 -18.26 16.67 -15.66
C VAL A 48 -18.17 15.53 -16.67
N VAL A 49 -17.00 14.95 -16.82
CA VAL A 49 -16.77 13.84 -17.75
C VAL A 49 -15.92 12.77 -17.08
N ILE A 50 -16.34 11.51 -17.21
CA ILE A 50 -15.50 10.37 -16.89
C ILE A 50 -14.83 9.95 -18.20
N VAL A 51 -13.53 9.70 -18.15
CA VAL A 51 -12.79 9.05 -19.24
C VAL A 51 -12.34 7.69 -18.72
N SER A 52 -12.72 6.64 -19.43
CA SER A 52 -12.46 5.24 -19.11
C SER A 52 -11.85 4.50 -20.29
N ASP A 53 -11.42 3.25 -20.07
CA ASP A 53 -10.93 2.38 -21.16
C ASP A 53 -12.01 2.07 -22.20
N ALA A 54 -13.29 2.07 -21.82
CA ALA A 54 -14.39 1.79 -22.72
C ALA A 54 -14.57 2.93 -23.76
N ASP A 55 -14.34 4.18 -23.36
CA ASP A 55 -14.49 5.36 -24.23
C ASP A 55 -13.47 5.40 -25.37
N ILE A 56 -12.37 4.66 -25.23
CA ILE A 56 -11.30 4.53 -26.22
C ILE A 56 -11.25 3.14 -26.86
N HIS A 57 -12.27 2.31 -26.62
CA HIS A 57 -12.39 0.95 -27.14
C HIS A 57 -11.17 0.07 -26.82
N VAL A 58 -10.61 0.22 -25.61
CA VAL A 58 -9.52 -0.63 -25.13
C VAL A 58 -10.10 -1.84 -24.39
N PRO A 59 -9.97 -3.07 -24.93
CA PRO A 59 -10.43 -4.25 -24.25
C PRO A 59 -9.51 -4.58 -23.07
N ARG A 60 -10.02 -5.31 -22.07
CA ARG A 60 -9.23 -5.72 -20.88
C ARG A 60 -8.03 -6.59 -21.24
N THR A 61 -8.13 -7.36 -22.32
CA THR A 61 -7.04 -8.17 -22.88
C THR A 61 -5.85 -7.33 -23.34
N ALA A 62 -6.00 -6.03 -23.59
CA ALA A 62 -4.89 -5.14 -23.93
C ALA A 62 -3.85 -5.07 -22.80
N TYR A 63 -4.24 -5.36 -21.56
CA TYR A 63 -3.37 -5.37 -20.38
C TYR A 63 -2.60 -6.69 -20.17
N SER A 64 -2.87 -7.72 -20.98
CA SER A 64 -2.17 -9.01 -20.91
C SER A 64 -0.68 -8.91 -21.29
N SER A 65 -0.32 -7.95 -22.14
CA SER A 65 1.05 -7.78 -22.64
C SER A 65 1.47 -6.31 -22.67
N GLN A 66 2.75 -6.05 -22.39
CA GLN A 66 3.29 -4.68 -22.44
C GLN A 66 3.19 -4.04 -23.83
N ARG A 67 3.23 -4.86 -24.89
CA ARG A 67 3.15 -4.40 -26.30
C ARG A 67 1.78 -3.79 -26.61
N THR A 68 0.71 -4.40 -26.09
CA THR A 68 -0.67 -3.92 -26.26
C THR A 68 -1.06 -2.87 -25.23
N GLU A 69 -0.47 -2.92 -24.03
CA GLU A 69 -0.73 -1.95 -22.97
C GLU A 69 -0.20 -0.55 -23.33
N LYS A 70 0.98 -0.46 -23.95
CA LYS A 70 1.59 0.83 -24.34
C LYS A 70 0.67 1.68 -25.24
N PRO A 71 0.13 1.19 -26.37
CA PRO A 71 -0.79 1.96 -27.20
C PRO A 71 -2.14 2.22 -26.51
N ALA A 72 -2.62 1.32 -25.65
CA ALA A 72 -3.81 1.55 -24.84
C ALA A 72 -3.63 2.76 -23.90
N ARG A 73 -2.52 2.79 -23.16
CA ARG A 73 -2.16 3.93 -22.29
C ARG A 73 -1.98 5.23 -23.05
N ALA A 74 -1.36 5.20 -24.24
CA ALA A 74 -1.20 6.39 -25.07
C ALA A 74 -2.55 6.94 -25.57
N SER A 75 -3.47 6.04 -25.96
CA SER A 75 -4.82 6.40 -26.40
C SER A 75 -5.64 7.00 -25.26
N TYR A 76 -5.56 6.40 -24.06
CA TYR A 76 -6.20 6.91 -22.86
C TYR A 76 -5.69 8.29 -22.45
N LEU A 77 -4.36 8.46 -22.38
CA LEU A 77 -3.75 9.76 -22.09
C LEU A 77 -4.24 10.83 -23.08
N SER A 78 -4.28 10.49 -24.36
CA SER A 78 -4.78 11.40 -25.39
C SER A 78 -6.26 11.77 -25.21
N ALA A 79 -7.10 10.82 -24.79
CA ALA A 79 -8.51 11.06 -24.50
C ALA A 79 -8.69 11.96 -23.27
N VAL A 80 -7.95 11.71 -22.18
CA VAL A 80 -7.96 12.58 -20.99
C VAL A 80 -7.50 13.98 -21.34
N THR A 81 -6.37 14.14 -22.05
CA THR A 81 -5.84 15.46 -22.42
C THR A 81 -6.85 16.26 -23.25
N ARG A 82 -7.57 15.62 -24.19
CA ARG A 82 -8.63 16.30 -24.96
C ARG A 82 -9.84 16.71 -24.11
N ALA A 83 -10.11 15.98 -23.03
CA ALA A 83 -11.25 16.26 -22.15
C ALA A 83 -10.98 17.41 -21.15
N LEU A 84 -9.71 17.73 -20.88
CA LEU A 84 -9.31 18.82 -19.97
C LEU A 84 -9.78 20.17 -20.52
N GLY A 85 -10.62 20.88 -19.77
CA GLY A 85 -11.22 22.18 -20.15
C GLY A 85 -10.66 23.35 -19.34
N ARG A 86 -11.35 24.52 -19.32
CA ARG A 86 -11.25 25.59 -18.28
C ARG A 86 -12.43 25.65 -17.30
N ASP A 87 -13.40 24.78 -17.55
CA ASP A 87 -14.76 24.73 -17.06
C ASP A 87 -15.23 23.29 -16.82
N THR A 88 -14.33 22.32 -17.01
CA THR A 88 -14.64 20.89 -17.00
C THR A 88 -13.95 20.20 -15.83
N VAL A 89 -14.66 19.36 -15.11
CA VAL A 89 -14.07 18.37 -14.19
C VAL A 89 -13.93 17.05 -14.95
N VAL A 90 -12.68 16.60 -15.11
CA VAL A 90 -12.37 15.32 -15.75
C VAL A 90 -12.07 14.30 -14.67
N ILE A 91 -12.79 13.19 -14.66
CA ILE A 91 -12.56 12.04 -13.78
C ILE A 91 -11.85 10.98 -14.64
N ALA A 92 -10.60 10.70 -14.30
CA ALA A 92 -9.79 9.70 -14.96
C ALA A 92 -9.99 8.33 -14.28
N ASP A 93 -10.75 7.44 -14.93
CA ASP A 93 -11.04 6.06 -14.55
C ASP A 93 -10.51 5.05 -15.60
N GLY A 94 -9.28 5.26 -16.06
CA GLY A 94 -8.61 4.48 -17.11
C GLY A 94 -8.13 3.10 -16.69
N GLY A 95 -8.92 2.41 -15.86
CA GLY A 95 -8.67 1.02 -15.52
C GLY A 95 -7.25 0.75 -15.03
N ALA A 96 -6.65 -0.35 -15.47
CA ALA A 96 -5.37 -0.81 -14.94
C ALA A 96 -4.16 0.07 -15.34
N GLY A 97 -4.30 0.98 -16.31
CA GLY A 97 -3.24 1.93 -16.67
C GLY A 97 -2.83 2.85 -15.53
N LEU A 98 -3.75 3.15 -14.60
CA LEU A 98 -3.50 3.97 -13.41
C LEU A 98 -2.73 3.25 -12.30
N ASN A 99 -2.43 1.96 -12.47
CA ASN A 99 -1.73 1.15 -11.48
C ASN A 99 -0.25 1.54 -11.33
N ILE A 100 0.33 2.23 -12.31
CA ILE A 100 1.75 2.57 -12.33
C ILE A 100 1.98 4.06 -12.05
N LYS A 101 2.98 4.35 -11.23
CA LYS A 101 3.33 5.72 -10.82
C LYS A 101 3.67 6.62 -12.02
N GLY A 102 4.40 6.08 -12.99
CA GLY A 102 4.81 6.82 -14.17
C GLY A 102 3.64 7.33 -15.01
N PHE A 103 2.53 6.58 -15.06
CA PHE A 103 1.35 6.99 -15.83
C PHE A 103 0.53 8.05 -15.10
N ARG A 104 0.37 7.92 -13.78
CA ARG A 104 -0.24 8.98 -12.95
C ARG A 104 0.51 10.30 -13.08
N TYR A 105 1.85 10.25 -13.15
CA TYR A 105 2.67 11.43 -13.40
C TYR A 105 2.38 12.08 -14.76
N GLN A 106 2.21 11.29 -15.82
CA GLN A 106 1.86 11.82 -17.15
C GLN A 106 0.52 12.57 -17.13
N LEU A 107 -0.49 12.01 -16.45
CA LEU A 107 -1.79 12.67 -16.28
C LEU A 107 -1.68 13.96 -15.46
N TRP A 108 -0.89 13.95 -14.39
CA TRP A 108 -0.61 15.16 -13.60
C TRP A 108 0.09 16.25 -14.43
N CYS A 109 1.05 15.88 -15.29
CA CYS A 109 1.70 16.81 -16.20
C CYS A 109 0.70 17.41 -17.20
N ALA A 110 -0.16 16.59 -17.83
CA ALA A 110 -1.19 17.06 -18.75
C ALA A 110 -2.16 18.05 -18.06
N ALA A 111 -2.56 17.75 -16.82
CA ALA A 111 -3.34 18.66 -16.00
C ALA A 111 -2.63 20.00 -15.77
N ARG A 112 -1.34 19.98 -15.42
CA ARG A 112 -0.55 21.19 -15.19
C ARG A 112 -0.37 22.05 -16.43
N GLU A 113 -0.21 21.42 -17.59
CA GLU A 113 -0.07 22.12 -18.87
C GLU A 113 -1.31 22.96 -19.20
N VAL A 114 -2.51 22.43 -18.94
CA VAL A 114 -3.78 23.14 -19.11
C VAL A 114 -4.03 24.17 -18.00
N GLY A 115 -3.37 23.98 -16.84
CA GLY A 115 -3.57 24.81 -15.64
C GLY A 115 -4.83 24.43 -14.84
N VAL A 116 -5.26 23.17 -14.91
CA VAL A 116 -6.28 22.60 -14.00
C VAL A 116 -5.68 22.26 -12.64
N ARG A 117 -6.54 22.19 -11.62
CA ARG A 117 -6.19 21.51 -10.36
C ARG A 117 -6.09 20.00 -10.61
N CYS A 118 -5.27 19.31 -9.82
CA CYS A 118 -5.17 17.85 -9.88
C CYS A 118 -5.47 17.28 -8.49
N LEU A 119 -6.38 16.32 -8.44
CA LEU A 119 -6.76 15.60 -7.22
C LEU A 119 -6.51 14.12 -7.42
N SER A 120 -6.05 13.43 -6.38
CA SER A 120 -5.83 11.98 -6.40
C SER A 120 -6.75 11.32 -5.38
N ILE A 121 -7.52 10.33 -5.82
CA ILE A 121 -8.39 9.50 -4.98
C ILE A 121 -7.87 8.07 -5.07
N LEU A 122 -7.65 7.43 -3.93
CA LEU A 122 -7.29 6.02 -3.84
C LEU A 122 -8.50 5.21 -3.37
N VAL A 123 -9.02 4.34 -4.21
CA VAL A 123 -9.97 3.30 -3.82
C VAL A 123 -9.17 2.11 -3.30
N HIS A 124 -9.09 1.97 -1.99
CA HIS A 124 -8.33 0.93 -1.32
C HIS A 124 -9.22 -0.29 -1.11
N THR A 125 -8.83 -1.46 -1.61
CA THR A 125 -9.66 -2.67 -1.54
C THR A 125 -8.77 -3.87 -1.37
N HIS A 126 -9.21 -4.87 -0.61
CA HIS A 126 -8.46 -6.12 -0.45
C HIS A 126 -8.31 -6.87 -1.79
N PRO A 127 -7.15 -7.46 -2.12
CA PRO A 127 -6.96 -8.22 -3.36
C PRO A 127 -7.99 -9.35 -3.55
N ASP A 128 -8.37 -10.05 -2.48
CA ASP A 128 -9.34 -11.14 -2.57
C ASP A 128 -10.75 -10.66 -2.94
N VAL A 129 -11.13 -9.46 -2.46
CA VAL A 129 -12.38 -8.81 -2.87
C VAL A 129 -12.32 -8.47 -4.37
N CYS A 130 -11.18 -7.99 -4.86
CA CYS A 130 -10.98 -7.71 -6.28
C CYS A 130 -11.09 -8.97 -7.14
N ARG A 131 -10.53 -10.10 -6.68
CA ARG A 131 -10.64 -11.42 -7.33
C ARG A 131 -12.10 -11.90 -7.36
N SER A 132 -12.77 -11.87 -6.21
CA SER A 132 -14.20 -12.23 -6.09
C SER A 132 -15.08 -11.41 -7.02
N TRP A 133 -14.94 -10.08 -7.02
CA TRP A 133 -15.68 -9.21 -7.94
C TRP A 133 -15.36 -9.46 -9.41
N ASN A 134 -14.11 -9.78 -9.75
CA ASN A 134 -13.74 -10.11 -11.13
C ASN A 134 -14.37 -11.45 -11.57
N GLN A 135 -14.37 -12.47 -10.71
CA GLN A 135 -15.01 -13.76 -10.96
C GLN A 135 -16.53 -13.63 -11.07
N GLN A 136 -17.17 -12.85 -10.21
CA GLN A 136 -18.60 -12.58 -10.27
C GLN A 136 -18.99 -11.91 -11.60
N ARG A 137 -18.19 -10.96 -12.11
CA ARG A 137 -18.42 -10.37 -13.45
C ARG A 137 -18.25 -11.39 -14.56
N ARG A 138 -17.33 -12.35 -14.40
CA ARG A 138 -17.14 -13.44 -15.37
C ARG A 138 -18.29 -14.45 -15.35
N ALA A 139 -18.89 -14.70 -14.19
CA ALA A 139 -19.96 -15.69 -13.99
C ALA A 139 -21.38 -15.13 -14.21
N GLY A 140 -21.60 -13.85 -13.91
CA GLY A 140 -22.92 -13.23 -13.83
C GLY A 140 -23.47 -12.69 -15.14
N ASP A 141 -22.69 -12.71 -16.23
CA ASP A 141 -23.11 -12.03 -17.46
C ASP A 141 -23.41 -13.00 -18.62
N GLN A 142 -24.71 -13.23 -18.85
CA GLN A 142 -25.20 -13.75 -20.13
C GLN A 142 -25.27 -12.65 -21.20
N HIS A 143 -25.05 -11.36 -20.85
CA HIS A 143 -25.17 -10.21 -21.74
C HIS A 143 -23.96 -9.26 -21.77
N ALA A 144 -23.03 -9.30 -20.81
CA ALA A 144 -21.74 -8.63 -21.01
C ALA A 144 -20.89 -9.43 -21.97
N THR A 145 -20.44 -8.70 -22.98
CA THR A 145 -19.24 -9.02 -23.75
C THR A 145 -18.14 -9.52 -22.81
N HIS A 146 -17.45 -10.61 -23.20
CA HIS A 146 -16.25 -11.19 -22.56
C HIS A 146 -15.15 -10.17 -22.15
N GLU A 147 -15.31 -8.91 -22.51
CA GLU A 147 -14.46 -7.75 -22.21
C GLU A 147 -14.72 -7.11 -20.83
N ALA A 148 -15.73 -7.53 -20.06
CA ALA A 148 -16.05 -6.90 -18.77
C ALA A 148 -15.14 -7.32 -17.59
N ALA A 149 -14.41 -8.43 -17.72
CA ALA A 149 -13.53 -8.98 -16.70
C ALA A 149 -12.12 -9.23 -17.26
N TYR A 150 -11.12 -9.21 -16.38
CA TYR A 150 -9.77 -9.68 -16.71
C TYR A 150 -9.73 -11.20 -16.64
N ASP A 151 -8.88 -11.87 -17.41
CA ASP A 151 -8.48 -13.26 -17.11
C ASP A 151 -7.64 -13.32 -15.82
N ASP A 152 -7.48 -14.50 -15.24
CA ASP A 152 -6.86 -14.64 -13.92
C ASP A 152 -5.37 -14.29 -13.93
N GLU A 153 -4.64 -14.64 -15.00
CA GLU A 153 -3.22 -14.30 -15.14
C GLU A 153 -3.00 -12.79 -15.29
N THR A 154 -3.81 -12.14 -16.13
CA THR A 154 -3.77 -10.69 -16.31
C THR A 154 -4.15 -9.99 -15.02
N LEU A 155 -5.20 -10.42 -14.32
CA LEU A 155 -5.59 -9.81 -13.05
C LEU A 155 -4.45 -9.89 -12.03
N ASP A 156 -3.84 -11.05 -11.85
CA ASP A 156 -2.78 -11.27 -10.86
C ASP A 156 -1.54 -10.44 -11.18
N SER A 157 -1.17 -10.39 -12.45
CA SER A 157 -0.13 -9.51 -12.96
C SER A 157 -0.43 -8.04 -12.65
N LEU A 158 -1.68 -7.58 -12.85
CA LEU A 158 -2.07 -6.19 -12.56
C LEU A 158 -2.11 -5.86 -11.07
N LEU A 159 -2.52 -6.80 -10.23
CA LEU A 159 -2.48 -6.66 -8.77
C LEU A 159 -1.03 -6.57 -8.27
N ALA A 160 -0.15 -7.43 -8.77
CA ALA A 160 1.27 -7.47 -8.38
C ALA A 160 2.06 -6.23 -8.84
N ARG A 161 1.66 -5.61 -9.95
CA ARG A 161 2.30 -4.39 -10.50
C ARG A 161 1.75 -3.09 -9.92
N PHE A 162 0.74 -3.14 -9.06
CA PHE A 162 0.11 -1.94 -8.52
C PHE A 162 1.08 -1.18 -7.60
N GLU A 163 1.40 0.04 -7.99
CA GLU A 163 2.16 1.00 -7.21
C GLU A 163 1.20 1.97 -6.50
N GLU A 164 0.98 1.79 -5.20
CA GLU A 164 0.13 2.69 -4.42
C GLU A 164 0.59 4.16 -4.53
N PRO A 165 -0.35 5.12 -4.65
CA PRO A 165 -0.04 6.55 -4.59
C PRO A 165 0.77 6.90 -3.32
N ASN A 166 1.90 7.60 -3.49
CA ASN A 166 2.82 7.87 -2.38
C ASN A 166 2.48 9.20 -1.66
N PRO A 167 2.10 9.18 -0.36
CA PRO A 167 1.76 10.38 0.41
C PRO A 167 2.91 11.40 0.51
N MET A 168 4.16 10.95 0.48
CA MET A 168 5.36 11.80 0.57
C MET A 168 5.66 12.53 -0.75
N THR A 169 5.07 12.09 -1.86
CA THR A 169 5.26 12.72 -3.16
C THR A 169 4.11 13.68 -3.42
N ARG A 170 4.35 15.00 -3.39
CA ARG A 170 3.31 16.02 -3.52
C ARG A 170 2.31 15.77 -4.67
N TRP A 171 2.80 15.35 -5.84
CA TRP A 171 1.97 15.13 -7.03
C TRP A 171 1.28 13.76 -7.04
N ASP A 172 1.75 12.80 -6.26
CA ASP A 172 1.25 11.42 -6.19
C ASP A 172 0.54 11.13 -4.86
N SER A 173 0.41 12.13 -3.99
CA SER A 173 -0.19 11.99 -2.67
C SER A 173 -1.70 11.73 -2.83
N PRO A 174 -2.24 10.62 -2.29
CA PRO A 174 -3.68 10.38 -2.32
C PRO A 174 -4.37 11.36 -1.38
N LEU A 175 -5.14 12.30 -1.92
CA LEU A 175 -5.85 13.31 -1.13
C LEU A 175 -7.04 12.71 -0.39
N PHE A 176 -7.65 11.69 -0.98
CA PHE A 176 -8.75 10.93 -0.40
C PHE A 176 -8.47 9.45 -0.54
N ILE A 177 -8.73 8.69 0.52
CA ILE A 177 -8.66 7.22 0.53
C ILE A 177 -10.06 6.72 0.85
N VAL A 178 -10.64 5.92 -0.05
CA VAL A 178 -11.97 5.30 0.11
C VAL A 178 -11.74 3.81 0.33
N PRO A 179 -11.76 3.33 1.59
CA PRO A 179 -11.48 1.94 1.90
C PRO A 179 -12.70 1.05 1.65
N THR A 180 -12.41 -0.15 1.18
CA THR A 180 -13.32 -1.30 1.18
C THR A 180 -12.63 -2.40 1.96
N THR A 181 -13.12 -2.64 3.17
CA THR A 181 -12.57 -3.59 4.12
C THR A 181 -13.24 -4.96 3.97
N LEU A 182 -12.45 -6.00 4.21
CA LEU A 182 -12.92 -7.36 4.31
C LEU A 182 -12.83 -7.77 5.79
N GLU A 183 -13.95 -8.05 6.42
CA GLU A 183 -13.97 -8.49 7.81
C GLU A 183 -13.38 -9.90 7.95
N ALA A 184 -12.58 -10.10 9.00
CA ALA A 184 -12.01 -11.40 9.33
C ALA A 184 -13.14 -12.41 9.61
N ALA A 185 -12.97 -13.64 9.11
CA ALA A 185 -13.90 -14.71 9.46
C ALA A 185 -13.85 -14.94 10.98
N THR A 186 -15.02 -15.04 11.62
CA THR A 186 -15.08 -15.42 13.04
C THR A 186 -14.60 -16.86 13.19
N PRO A 187 -13.82 -17.20 14.24
CA PRO A 187 -13.23 -18.53 14.43
C PRO A 187 -14.23 -19.69 14.58
N ASN A 188 -15.54 -19.40 14.66
CA ASN A 188 -16.61 -20.36 14.93
C ASN A 188 -17.49 -20.67 13.70
N SER A 189 -17.02 -20.37 12.49
CA SER A 189 -17.70 -20.78 11.26
C SER A 189 -17.10 -22.10 10.76
N ASP A 190 -17.97 -23.04 10.38
CA ASP A 190 -17.61 -24.42 10.03
C ASP A 190 -16.47 -24.49 8.98
N PRO A 191 -15.51 -25.43 9.14
CA PRO A 191 -14.31 -25.52 8.30
C PRO A 191 -14.55 -26.00 6.85
N GLU A 192 -15.80 -26.09 6.39
CA GLU A 192 -16.15 -26.55 5.03
C GLU A 192 -16.33 -25.42 4.00
N ILE A 193 -16.24 -24.14 4.39
CA ILE A 193 -16.25 -23.05 3.41
C ILE A 193 -14.86 -22.95 2.78
N THR A 194 -14.71 -23.64 1.66
CA THR A 194 -13.54 -23.58 0.77
C THR A 194 -12.98 -22.16 0.64
N ALA A 195 -11.67 -22.02 0.77
CA ALA A 195 -10.87 -20.79 0.81
C ALA A 195 -11.03 -19.79 -0.37
N ASN A 196 -11.97 -20.01 -1.29
CA ASN A 196 -12.11 -19.25 -2.53
C ASN A 196 -13.38 -18.41 -2.66
N ASP A 197 -14.37 -18.53 -1.75
CA ASP A 197 -15.58 -17.69 -1.83
C ASP A 197 -15.57 -16.60 -0.75
N VAL A 198 -15.26 -15.37 -1.17
CA VAL A 198 -15.35 -14.20 -0.29
C VAL A 198 -16.82 -13.90 -0.08
N ASP A 199 -17.36 -14.29 1.07
CA ASP A 199 -18.74 -13.98 1.46
C ASP A 199 -18.99 -12.45 1.37
N LYS A 200 -19.98 -12.08 0.54
CA LYS A 200 -20.37 -10.69 0.27
C LYS A 200 -20.77 -9.95 1.55
N THR A 201 -21.28 -10.66 2.56
CA THR A 201 -21.69 -10.08 3.83
C THR A 201 -20.53 -9.48 4.63
N ARG A 202 -19.28 -9.90 4.36
CA ARG A 202 -18.07 -9.43 5.03
C ARG A 202 -17.39 -8.26 4.34
N ILE A 203 -17.89 -7.84 3.18
CA ILE A 203 -17.32 -6.73 2.42
C ILE A 203 -18.01 -5.45 2.86
N ARG A 204 -17.26 -4.54 3.52
CA ARG A 204 -17.76 -3.22 3.90
C ARG A 204 -17.08 -2.16 3.05
N SER A 205 -17.87 -1.38 2.30
CA SER A 205 -17.36 -0.31 1.46
C SER A 205 -17.74 1.04 2.06
N GLU A 206 -16.74 1.82 2.47
CA GLU A 206 -16.98 3.14 3.05
C GLU A 206 -17.48 4.14 1.97
N PRO A 207 -18.33 5.10 2.34
CA PRO A 207 -18.84 6.09 1.38
C PRO A 207 -17.73 7.03 0.92
N ILE A 208 -17.82 7.48 -0.33
CA ILE A 208 -16.93 8.50 -0.87
C ILE A 208 -17.24 9.88 -0.24
N PRO A 209 -16.24 10.64 0.25
CA PRO A 209 -16.45 11.94 0.90
C PRO A 209 -16.74 13.05 -0.14
N LEU A 210 -17.97 13.07 -0.66
CA LEU A 210 -18.40 13.95 -1.76
C LEU A 210 -18.22 15.44 -1.46
N ASP A 211 -18.57 15.89 -0.24
CA ASP A 211 -18.50 17.30 0.15
C ASP A 211 -17.07 17.83 0.23
N GLU A 212 -16.16 17.03 0.76
CA GLU A 212 -14.74 17.38 0.84
C GLU A 212 -14.09 17.40 -0.56
N ILE A 213 -14.45 16.44 -1.41
CA ILE A 213 -14.00 16.39 -2.81
C ILE A 213 -14.52 17.61 -3.58
N TRP A 214 -15.80 17.98 -3.42
CA TRP A 214 -16.37 19.19 -4.03
C TRP A 214 -15.61 20.45 -3.61
N THR A 215 -15.33 20.58 -2.32
CA THR A 215 -14.56 21.71 -1.77
C THR A 215 -13.17 21.73 -2.38
N ALA A 216 -12.46 20.60 -2.40
CA ALA A 216 -11.12 20.51 -2.97
C ALA A 216 -11.08 20.84 -4.48
N ILE A 217 -12.11 20.44 -5.25
CA ILE A 217 -12.23 20.77 -6.68
C ILE A 217 -12.45 22.28 -6.89
N THR A 218 -13.32 22.89 -6.09
CA THR A 218 -13.78 24.28 -6.28
C THR A 218 -12.82 25.31 -5.69
N THR A 219 -12.41 25.14 -4.43
CA THR A 219 -11.56 26.09 -3.70
C THR A 219 -10.08 25.78 -3.86
N GLY A 220 -9.71 24.50 -4.03
CA GLY A 220 -8.32 24.05 -4.02
C GLY A 220 -7.69 23.98 -2.62
N SER A 221 -8.47 24.23 -1.56
CA SER A 221 -8.05 23.98 -0.18
C SER A 221 -8.37 22.52 0.16
N VAL A 222 -7.33 21.70 0.29
CA VAL A 222 -7.46 20.35 0.83
C VAL A 222 -7.12 20.45 2.30
N SER A 223 -8.09 20.27 3.20
CA SER A 223 -7.75 19.91 4.57
C SER A 223 -7.11 18.53 4.49
N LYS A 224 -5.81 18.43 4.79
CA LYS A 224 -5.19 17.11 4.96
C LYS A 224 -6.05 16.34 5.96
N ALA A 225 -6.46 15.13 5.61
CA ALA A 225 -7.20 14.28 6.54
C ALA A 225 -6.47 14.24 7.89
N PRO A 226 -7.20 14.22 9.03
CA PRO A 226 -6.58 14.01 10.32
C PRO A 226 -5.77 12.72 10.27
N GLU A 227 -4.55 12.77 10.80
CA GLU A 227 -3.59 11.65 10.89
C GLU A 227 -4.19 10.35 11.49
N VAL A 228 -5.40 10.44 12.08
CA VAL A 228 -6.14 9.41 12.80
C VAL A 228 -7.01 8.50 11.90
N VAL A 229 -7.30 8.88 10.65
CA VAL A 229 -8.07 8.03 9.68
C VAL A 229 -7.28 7.80 8.39
N ALA A 230 -5.95 7.78 8.47
CA ALA A 230 -5.26 6.86 7.57
C ALA A 230 -5.69 5.47 8.05
N PRO A 231 -6.30 4.59 7.22
CA PRO A 231 -6.34 3.19 7.56
C PRO A 231 -4.90 2.85 7.93
N THR A 232 -4.69 2.46 9.19
CA THR A 232 -3.39 2.05 9.68
C THR A 232 -2.97 1.00 8.68
N ARG A 233 -2.08 1.41 7.78
CA ARG A 233 -1.49 0.57 6.78
C ARG A 233 -1.13 -0.70 7.54
N SER A 234 -1.49 -1.86 7.03
CA SER A 234 -0.85 -3.07 7.54
C SER A 234 0.62 -2.91 7.15
N THR A 235 1.41 -2.35 8.07
CA THR A 235 2.53 -1.47 7.74
C THR A 235 3.78 -2.28 7.43
N THR A 236 4.27 -2.17 6.20
CA THR A 236 5.72 -2.23 5.92
C THR A 236 6.47 -1.02 6.49
N ALA A 237 5.77 0.01 7.01
CA ALA A 237 6.39 1.17 7.68
C ALA A 237 6.99 0.83 9.06
N ASN A 238 6.41 -0.13 9.80
CA ASN A 238 6.99 -0.61 11.05
C ASN A 238 8.21 -1.47 10.77
N TYR A 239 8.19 -2.31 9.72
CA TYR A 239 9.36 -3.11 9.37
C TYR A 239 10.57 -2.25 8.97
N LEU A 240 10.38 -1.20 8.17
CA LEU A 240 11.50 -0.34 7.77
C LEU A 240 12.11 0.44 8.94
N SER A 241 11.29 0.93 9.87
CA SER A 241 11.79 1.58 11.08
C SER A 241 12.51 0.60 12.00
N LEU A 242 11.99 -0.62 12.15
CA LEU A 242 12.64 -1.72 12.88
C LEU A 242 13.94 -2.17 12.21
N LEU A 243 13.99 -2.18 10.87
CA LEU A 243 15.16 -2.50 10.08
C LEU A 243 16.28 -1.47 10.31
N GLU A 244 15.94 -0.18 10.21
CA GLU A 244 16.90 0.90 10.42
C GLU A 244 17.40 0.95 11.87
N SER A 245 16.52 0.80 12.85
CA SER A 245 16.90 0.82 14.27
C SER A 245 17.75 -0.39 14.65
N SER A 246 17.33 -1.61 14.29
CA SER A 246 18.05 -2.85 14.63
C SER A 246 19.42 -2.92 13.98
N THR A 247 19.54 -2.49 12.72
CA THR A 247 20.84 -2.45 12.02
C THR A 247 21.74 -1.33 12.54
N SER A 248 21.20 -0.20 13.00
CA SER A 248 21.98 0.86 13.67
C SER A 248 22.56 0.36 14.98
N LEU A 249 21.74 -0.30 15.81
CA LEU A 249 22.17 -0.86 17.09
C LEU A 249 23.32 -1.87 16.92
N CYS A 250 23.24 -2.75 15.92
CA CYS A 250 24.33 -3.69 15.64
C CYS A 250 25.65 -2.97 15.32
N VAL A 251 25.60 -1.94 14.47
CA VAL A 251 26.79 -1.17 14.10
C VAL A 251 27.34 -0.40 15.31
N GLU A 252 26.49 0.20 16.13
CA GLU A 252 26.88 0.92 17.35
C GLU A 252 27.58 0.01 18.36
N GLN A 253 27.08 -1.22 18.57
CA GLN A 253 27.70 -2.20 19.47
C GLN A 253 29.07 -2.66 18.95
N ILE A 254 29.19 -2.93 17.64
CA ILE A 254 30.47 -3.29 17.02
C ILE A 254 31.49 -2.15 17.16
N LEU A 255 31.07 -0.90 16.99
CA LEU A 255 31.93 0.27 17.14
C LEU A 255 32.34 0.52 18.60
N SER A 256 31.42 0.33 19.55
CA SER A 256 31.74 0.44 20.97
C SER A 256 32.79 -0.60 21.36
N HIS A 257 32.65 -1.85 20.88
CA HIS A 257 33.65 -2.88 21.10
C HIS A 257 35.01 -2.53 20.47
N HIS A 258 35.00 -2.05 19.21
CA HIS A 258 36.22 -1.62 18.52
C HIS A 258 36.97 -0.52 19.28
N THR A 259 36.26 0.44 19.87
CA THR A 259 36.87 1.56 20.61
C THR A 259 37.48 1.09 21.94
N SER A 260 36.86 0.10 22.60
CA SER A 260 37.30 -0.40 23.91
C SER A 260 38.40 -1.46 23.84
N PHE A 261 38.34 -2.37 22.86
CA PHE A 261 39.19 -3.56 22.80
C PHE A 261 39.98 -3.72 21.49
N GLY A 262 39.71 -2.87 20.49
CA GLY A 262 40.17 -3.09 19.11
C GLY A 262 39.36 -4.18 18.40
N LEU A 263 39.62 -4.38 17.11
CA LEU A 263 39.09 -5.49 16.32
C LEU A 263 40.26 -6.34 15.84
N GLN A 264 40.33 -7.59 16.30
CA GLN A 264 41.25 -8.59 15.77
C GLN A 264 40.48 -9.61 14.91
N ALA A 265 41.19 -10.24 13.97
CA ALA A 265 40.62 -11.33 13.18
C ALA A 265 40.27 -12.51 14.11
N GLY A 266 39.04 -13.02 14.00
CA GLY A 266 38.53 -14.10 14.87
C GLY A 266 37.87 -13.64 16.18
N ASP A 267 37.80 -12.34 16.47
CA ASP A 267 37.07 -11.85 17.64
C ASP A 267 35.56 -12.08 17.49
N GLN A 268 34.95 -12.56 18.58
CA GLN A 268 33.50 -12.74 18.70
C GLN A 268 32.90 -11.58 19.49
N ILE A 269 32.10 -10.74 18.82
CA ILE A 269 31.42 -9.61 19.43
C ILE A 269 29.98 -10.00 19.72
N SER A 270 29.61 -10.02 21.00
CA SER A 270 28.23 -10.26 21.43
C SER A 270 27.41 -8.97 21.30
N VAL A 271 26.36 -8.99 20.47
CA VAL A 271 25.41 -7.89 20.32
C VAL A 271 24.25 -8.13 21.27
N THR A 272 24.25 -7.42 22.40
CA THR A 272 23.20 -7.52 23.42
C THR A 272 22.46 -6.19 23.56
N HIS A 273 21.14 -6.20 23.37
CA HIS A 273 20.28 -5.04 23.61
C HIS A 273 18.92 -5.49 24.12
N ALA A 274 18.26 -4.68 24.96
CA ALA A 274 16.98 -5.02 25.61
C ALA A 274 15.84 -5.34 24.60
N SER A 275 15.95 -4.82 23.37
CA SER A 275 15.00 -5.07 22.28
C SER A 275 15.32 -6.31 21.42
N LEU A 276 16.50 -6.91 21.57
CA LEU A 276 16.96 -8.07 20.78
C LEU A 276 16.75 -9.37 21.57
N GLN A 277 15.50 -9.73 21.81
CA GLN A 277 15.13 -10.92 22.57
C GLN A 277 15.00 -12.12 21.63
N GLY A 278 15.75 -13.19 21.87
CA GLY A 278 15.66 -14.40 21.05
C GLY A 278 16.38 -15.58 21.67
N PRO A 279 16.23 -16.78 21.05
CA PRO A 279 16.62 -18.06 21.65
C PRO A 279 18.14 -18.26 21.76
N SER A 280 18.95 -17.43 21.07
CA SER A 280 20.41 -17.46 21.18
C SER A 280 20.98 -16.05 21.20
N PRO A 281 22.12 -15.84 21.90
CA PRO A 281 22.85 -14.58 21.81
C PRO A 281 23.29 -14.33 20.37
N LEU A 282 23.23 -13.08 19.93
CA LEU A 282 23.71 -12.66 18.62
C LEU A 282 25.21 -12.38 18.71
N THR A 283 25.99 -13.08 17.90
CA THR A 283 27.44 -12.95 17.86
C THR A 283 27.86 -12.56 16.45
N PHE A 284 28.78 -11.61 16.34
CA PHE A 284 29.43 -11.22 15.10
C PHE A 284 30.88 -11.68 15.13
N THR A 285 31.33 -12.34 14.08
CA THR A 285 32.69 -12.88 13.96
C THR A 285 33.41 -12.26 12.76
N LEU A 286 34.58 -11.67 12.98
CA LEU A 286 35.38 -11.12 11.89
C LEU A 286 36.19 -12.25 11.22
N SER A 287 35.87 -12.57 9.96
CA SER A 287 36.55 -13.63 9.22
C SER A 287 38.03 -13.28 8.96
N ALA A 288 38.92 -14.25 9.17
CA ALA A 288 40.37 -14.07 9.07
C ALA A 288 40.94 -14.17 7.63
N ASP A 289 40.09 -14.46 6.63
CA ASP A 289 40.51 -14.94 5.31
C ASP A 289 40.65 -13.85 4.24
N ARG A 290 40.46 -12.57 4.60
CA ARG A 290 40.63 -11.43 3.69
C ARG A 290 41.59 -10.42 4.30
N GLY A 291 42.74 -10.25 3.65
CA GLY A 291 43.93 -9.59 4.19
C GLY A 291 43.67 -8.28 4.95
N ASP A 292 44.28 -8.19 6.14
CA ASP A 292 44.67 -7.08 7.05
C ASP A 292 43.88 -5.75 7.07
N THR A 293 42.73 -5.68 6.40
CA THR A 293 41.98 -4.43 6.25
C THR A 293 40.88 -4.41 7.30
N LYS A 294 41.23 -3.85 8.46
CA LYS A 294 40.27 -3.67 9.57
C LYS A 294 39.03 -2.90 9.09
N PRO A 295 37.81 -3.37 9.39
CA PRO A 295 36.60 -2.72 8.91
C PRO A 295 36.49 -1.30 9.48
N THR A 296 36.54 -0.31 8.60
CA THR A 296 36.41 1.10 8.98
C THR A 296 34.94 1.48 9.17
N LEU A 297 34.65 2.48 10.02
CA LEU A 297 33.30 3.01 10.23
C LEU A 297 32.56 3.35 8.91
N PRO A 298 33.20 4.00 7.92
CA PRO A 298 32.57 4.25 6.63
C PRO A 298 32.20 2.96 5.87
N ALA A 299 32.98 1.89 6.01
CA ALA A 299 32.72 0.59 5.39
C ALA A 299 31.50 -0.09 6.00
N LEU A 300 31.41 -0.16 7.35
CA LEU A 300 30.25 -0.72 8.05
C LEU A 300 28.96 0.04 7.71
N GLN A 301 29.02 1.37 7.69
CA GLN A 301 27.88 2.22 7.31
C GLN A 301 27.49 2.04 5.83
N ARG A 302 28.45 1.74 4.94
CA ARG A 302 28.18 1.46 3.52
C ARG A 302 27.47 0.12 3.36
N ILE A 303 27.92 -0.93 4.04
CA ILE A 303 27.29 -2.25 4.03
C ILE A 303 25.89 -2.18 4.64
N ARG A 304 25.69 -1.43 5.73
CA ARG A 304 24.36 -1.15 6.29
C ARG A 304 23.43 -0.51 5.28
N ARG A 305 23.87 0.55 4.59
CA ARG A 305 23.05 1.21 3.55
C ARG A 305 22.73 0.27 2.39
N GLN A 306 23.64 -0.63 2.02
CA GLN A 306 23.39 -1.66 1.00
C GLN A 306 22.33 -2.65 1.45
N PHE A 307 22.41 -3.12 2.69
CA PHE A 307 21.42 -4.01 3.31
C PHE A 307 20.04 -3.35 3.39
N VAL A 308 19.96 -2.13 3.96
CA VAL A 308 18.68 -1.39 4.05
C VAL A 308 18.09 -1.12 2.67
N ARG A 309 18.90 -0.75 1.66
CA ARG A 309 18.44 -0.53 0.28
C ARG A 309 17.91 -1.82 -0.38
N MET A 310 18.54 -2.96 -0.10
CA MET A 310 18.11 -4.26 -0.60
C MET A 310 16.74 -4.65 -0.02
N HIS A 311 16.51 -4.31 1.25
CA HIS A 311 15.28 -4.60 1.98
C HIS A 311 14.19 -3.51 1.85
N SER A 312 14.53 -2.31 1.35
CA SER A 312 13.58 -1.21 1.11
C SER A 312 13.13 -1.05 -0.34
N SER A 313 13.89 -1.55 -1.31
CA SER A 313 13.44 -1.68 -2.70
C SER A 313 12.57 -2.95 -2.83
N GLY A 314 11.51 -2.92 -3.65
CA GLY A 314 10.53 -4.01 -3.82
C GLY A 314 11.07 -5.34 -4.38
N ALA A 315 12.35 -5.64 -4.21
CA ALA A 315 13.01 -6.91 -4.52
C ALA A 315 12.66 -8.05 -3.54
N SER A 316 11.82 -7.81 -2.53
CA SER A 316 11.30 -8.82 -1.61
C SER A 316 10.43 -9.89 -2.28
N ASN A 317 10.06 -9.73 -3.55
CA ASN A 317 9.26 -10.71 -4.28
C ASN A 317 10.03 -11.95 -4.76
N ILE A 318 11.37 -11.94 -4.75
CA ILE A 318 12.18 -13.00 -5.40
C ILE A 318 13.00 -13.86 -4.42
N ASN A 319 13.17 -13.43 -3.16
CA ASN A 319 14.01 -14.16 -2.20
C ASN A 319 13.20 -14.79 -1.06
N GLN A 320 13.65 -15.96 -0.57
CA GLN A 320 13.18 -16.65 0.65
C GLN A 320 13.15 -15.75 1.92
N LEU A 321 13.72 -14.54 1.82
CA LEU A 321 13.77 -13.51 2.85
C LEU A 321 12.52 -12.62 2.88
N GLY A 322 11.87 -12.39 1.73
CA GLY A 322 10.59 -11.66 1.68
C GLY A 322 9.40 -12.52 2.07
N SER A 323 9.53 -13.85 2.06
CA SER A 323 8.55 -14.76 2.67
C SER A 323 8.67 -14.78 4.20
N ALA A 324 9.87 -14.71 4.76
CA ALA A 324 10.06 -14.65 6.21
C ALA A 324 9.53 -13.35 6.83
N ALA A 325 9.76 -12.20 6.18
CA ALA A 325 9.17 -10.92 6.62
C ALA A 325 7.62 -10.91 6.55
N ARG A 326 7.02 -11.77 5.72
CA ARG A 326 5.56 -11.99 5.68
C ARG A 326 5.07 -12.96 6.77
N GLN A 327 5.86 -13.99 7.10
CA GLN A 327 5.56 -14.92 8.19
C GLN A 327 5.68 -14.25 9.57
N GLU A 328 6.65 -13.35 9.75
CA GLU A 328 6.87 -12.59 11.00
C GLU A 328 5.76 -11.53 11.26
N GLY A 329 4.86 -11.30 10.30
CA GLY A 329 3.76 -10.33 10.36
C GLY A 329 2.41 -10.85 10.90
N VAL A 330 2.36 -11.99 11.60
CA VAL A 330 1.10 -12.57 12.10
C VAL A 330 1.17 -12.96 13.58
N HIS A 331 0.83 -12.02 14.47
CA HIS A 331 -0.25 -12.10 15.48
C HIS A 331 -0.13 -10.90 16.44
N PHE A 332 -0.95 -9.86 16.25
CA PHE A 332 -1.26 -8.93 17.35
C PHE A 332 -2.75 -9.00 17.63
N SER A 333 -3.10 -9.83 18.62
CA SER A 333 -4.44 -9.89 19.19
C SER A 333 -4.68 -8.61 19.99
N LEU A 334 -5.52 -7.72 19.47
CA LEU A 334 -6.02 -6.58 20.22
C LEU A 334 -7.17 -7.05 21.13
N THR A 335 -6.84 -7.46 22.36
CA THR A 335 -7.83 -7.47 23.44
C THR A 335 -7.75 -6.12 24.16
N PRO A 336 -8.82 -5.32 24.21
CA PRO A 336 -8.82 -4.09 25.00
C PRO A 336 -8.95 -4.45 26.49
N ALA A 337 -8.06 -3.88 27.31
CA ALA A 337 -8.09 -4.03 28.76
C ALA A 337 -9.41 -3.47 29.33
N ALA A 338 -10.36 -4.35 29.63
CA ALA A 338 -11.53 -4.05 30.44
C ALA A 338 -11.31 -4.56 31.88
N LYS A 339 -11.70 -3.73 32.84
CA LYS A 339 -11.50 -3.87 34.30
C LYS A 339 -11.93 -5.25 34.82
N LEU A 340 -11.04 -5.91 35.58
CA LEU A 340 -11.30 -7.16 36.27
C LEU A 340 -11.87 -6.89 37.68
N ASP A 341 -13.08 -7.40 37.92
CA ASP A 341 -13.73 -7.48 39.23
C ASP A 341 -13.22 -8.68 40.05
N GLN A 342 -13.28 -8.56 41.38
CA GLN A 342 -12.83 -9.55 42.35
C GLN A 342 -13.76 -10.79 42.41
N ALA A 343 -13.70 -11.67 41.41
CA ALA A 343 -14.32 -13.00 41.50
C ALA A 343 -13.43 -14.14 40.97
N ASP A 344 -12.48 -13.87 40.07
CA ASP A 344 -11.69 -14.92 39.40
C ASP A 344 -10.35 -15.29 40.06
N LYS A 345 -10.16 -14.97 41.34
CA LYS A 345 -8.94 -15.34 42.08
C LYS A 345 -8.86 -16.82 42.50
N ARG A 346 -9.87 -17.65 42.23
CA ARG A 346 -9.86 -19.07 42.61
C ARG A 346 -9.75 -20.08 41.46
N GLN A 347 -9.82 -19.64 40.20
CA GLN A 347 -9.62 -20.53 39.04
C GLN A 347 -8.23 -20.41 38.39
N ALA A 348 -7.45 -19.38 38.72
CA ALA A 348 -6.07 -19.22 38.23
C ALA A 348 -5.02 -20.13 38.90
N ALA A 349 -5.37 -20.87 39.96
CA ALA A 349 -4.41 -21.68 40.74
C ALA A 349 -4.30 -23.15 40.32
N ALA A 350 -5.12 -23.63 39.38
CA ALA A 350 -5.19 -25.07 39.03
C ALA A 350 -4.61 -25.44 37.65
N ALA A 351 -4.05 -24.50 36.89
CA ALA A 351 -3.45 -24.76 35.57
C ALA A 351 -1.90 -24.68 35.57
N ALA A 352 -1.27 -24.84 36.74
CA ALA A 352 0.19 -24.90 36.88
C ALA A 352 0.69 -26.36 36.91
N ALA A 353 0.64 -27.06 35.77
CA ALA A 353 1.29 -28.37 35.61
C ALA A 353 1.63 -28.68 34.12
N ALA A 354 2.76 -28.11 33.66
CA ALA A 354 3.64 -28.50 32.51
C ALA A 354 3.11 -28.44 31.05
N PRO A 355 3.99 -28.29 30.02
CA PRO A 355 5.42 -27.93 29.99
C PRO A 355 5.69 -26.55 29.31
N ALA A 356 6.94 -26.10 29.34
CA ALA A 356 7.42 -24.75 29.00
C ALA A 356 7.06 -24.23 27.57
N PRO A 357 6.84 -22.91 27.39
CA PRO A 357 6.62 -22.31 26.08
C PRO A 357 7.95 -22.11 25.34
N VAL A 358 7.97 -22.42 24.05
CA VAL A 358 9.07 -22.09 23.12
C VAL A 358 9.11 -20.56 22.98
N GLU A 359 10.21 -19.94 23.41
CA GLU A 359 10.42 -18.49 23.35
C GLU A 359 10.38 -18.00 21.89
N SER A 360 9.32 -17.29 21.51
CA SER A 360 9.21 -16.65 20.19
C SER A 360 10.19 -15.49 20.10
N ALA A 361 11.14 -15.55 19.15
CA ALA A 361 12.12 -14.48 18.91
C ALA A 361 11.46 -13.16 18.50
N SER A 362 12.01 -12.03 18.95
CA SER A 362 11.54 -10.70 18.55
C SER A 362 11.85 -10.42 17.06
N PRO A 363 11.03 -9.60 16.38
CA PRO A 363 11.29 -9.24 14.99
C PRO A 363 12.63 -8.48 14.83
N GLU A 364 13.02 -7.67 15.82
CA GLU A 364 14.30 -6.98 15.88
C GLU A 364 15.48 -7.97 15.95
N TRP A 365 15.34 -9.04 16.75
CA TRP A 365 16.35 -10.09 16.85
C TRP A 365 16.55 -10.80 15.51
N SER A 366 15.47 -11.11 14.81
CA SER A 366 15.50 -11.78 13.51
C SER A 366 16.16 -10.91 12.43
N ILE A 367 15.86 -9.61 12.42
CA ILE A 367 16.50 -8.62 11.55
C ILE A 367 17.99 -8.52 11.86
N ALA A 368 18.35 -8.37 13.14
CA ALA A 368 19.74 -8.24 13.57
C ALA A 368 20.56 -9.47 13.19
N LYS A 369 20.04 -10.69 13.42
CA LYS A 369 20.70 -11.95 13.01
C LYS A 369 21.02 -11.99 11.52
N ARG A 370 20.07 -11.59 10.67
CA ARG A 370 20.24 -11.57 9.21
C ARG A 370 21.25 -10.50 8.79
N PHE A 371 21.21 -9.33 9.42
CA PHE A 371 22.17 -8.27 9.16
C PHE A 371 23.60 -8.67 9.53
N LEU A 372 23.81 -9.33 10.67
CA LEU A 372 25.12 -9.83 11.09
C LEU A 372 25.67 -10.88 10.11
N ALA A 373 24.85 -11.85 9.69
CA ALA A 373 25.26 -12.82 8.68
C ALA A 373 25.61 -12.16 7.33
N PHE A 374 24.86 -11.12 6.93
CA PHE A 374 25.18 -10.34 5.74
C PHE A 374 26.48 -9.55 5.89
N LEU A 375 26.73 -8.99 7.08
CA LEU A 375 27.93 -8.25 7.41
C LEU A 375 29.17 -9.16 7.38
N GLU A 376 29.05 -10.38 7.91
CA GLU A 376 30.12 -11.41 7.90
C GLU A 376 30.46 -11.89 6.48
N GLY A 377 29.49 -11.97 5.57
CA GLY A 377 29.75 -12.33 4.17
C GLY A 377 30.24 -11.17 3.29
N ALA A 378 29.96 -9.92 3.69
CA ALA A 378 30.33 -8.71 2.97
C ALA A 378 31.73 -8.18 3.34
N LEU A 379 32.17 -8.46 4.57
CA LEU A 379 33.55 -8.31 5.01
C LEU A 379 34.36 -9.51 4.50
#